data_AF-A0A7W0NCW1-F1
#
_entry.id   AF-A0A7W0NCW1-F1
#
_cell.length_a   1.000
_cell.length_b   1.000
_cell.length_c   1.000
_cell.angle_alpha   90.00
_cell.angle_beta   90.00
_cell.angle_gamma   90.00
#
_symmetry.space_group_name_H-M   'P 1'
#
loop_
_entity.id
_entity.type
_entity.pdbx_description
1 polymer ?
#
loop_
_entity_poly.entity_id
_entity_poly.type
_entity_poly.pdbx_seq_one_letter_code
_entity_poly.pdbx_strand_id
1 'polypeptide(L)'
;MRRRYGLLVGSLFVAYMGFAVGLYLWRGIYFTPDRWAILLLVGALLTGRLLSFVRDWIPFVLLIFGYEVLRGIAGTIVTAGDLSLRLRGDYPNVQLEGLIAADRALFGGHLPTLWLQERLYDAGIVHWYDIGALLFYSLHFVFPLLFAFALWLRVRERFWQFTLTFLFMTYSAFAIFILYPAAPPWLAYRWGQMPGLVFPADQAIRVIAPKRFDALDTVAIWGNASPNPVAAMPSLHAAFPWLVLLFAVRYFGRRGLLFLPYNLLVWFSVVYL
;
A
#
# COMPACT_ATOMS: atom_id res chain seq x y z
N MET A 1 -26.75 -16.43 25.14
CA MET A 1 -25.63 -17.31 24.73
C MET A 1 -24.88 -16.83 23.47
N ARG A 2 -25.53 -16.42 22.36
CA ARG A 2 -24.87 -15.95 21.11
C ARG A 2 -23.79 -14.85 21.25
N ARG A 3 -23.92 -13.92 22.20
CA ARG A 3 -22.98 -12.79 22.38
C ARG A 3 -21.61 -13.20 22.93
N ARG A 4 -21.56 -14.23 23.80
CA ARG A 4 -20.31 -14.72 24.43
C ARG A 4 -19.44 -15.48 23.42
N TYR A 5 -20.05 -16.30 22.56
CA TYR A 5 -19.34 -16.97 21.47
C TYR A 5 -18.80 -15.98 20.44
N GLY A 6 -19.56 -14.92 20.10
CA GLY A 6 -19.08 -13.89 19.18
C GLY A 6 -17.86 -13.13 19.69
N LEU A 7 -17.81 -12.81 20.99
CA LEU A 7 -16.62 -12.21 21.61
C LEU A 7 -15.44 -13.16 21.61
N LEU A 8 -15.66 -14.44 21.92
CA LEU A 8 -14.62 -15.46 21.95
C LEU A 8 -14.01 -15.70 20.55
N VAL A 9 -14.85 -15.83 19.52
CA VAL A 9 -14.39 -15.92 18.12
C VAL A 9 -13.65 -14.66 17.69
N GLY A 10 -14.13 -13.48 18.07
CA GLY A 10 -13.44 -12.22 17.82
C GLY A 10 -12.05 -12.15 18.46
N SER A 11 -11.94 -12.54 19.73
CA SER A 11 -10.67 -12.59 20.46
C SER A 11 -9.70 -13.62 19.85
N LEU A 12 -10.20 -14.80 19.47
CA LEU A 12 -9.39 -15.82 18.78
C LEU A 12 -8.86 -15.30 17.44
N PHE A 13 -9.68 -14.61 16.65
CA PHE A 13 -9.26 -14.01 15.40
C PHE A 13 -8.18 -12.93 15.60
N VAL A 14 -8.34 -12.06 16.60
CA VAL A 14 -7.35 -11.02 16.92
C VAL A 14 -6.05 -11.64 17.41
N ALA A 15 -6.11 -12.65 18.29
CA ALA A 15 -4.93 -13.37 18.76
C ALA A 15 -4.20 -14.09 17.61
N TYR A 16 -4.95 -14.77 16.74
CA TYR A 16 -4.41 -15.40 15.54
C TYR A 16 -3.73 -14.39 14.61
N MET A 17 -4.39 -13.26 14.33
CA MET A 17 -3.84 -12.21 13.47
C MET A 17 -2.56 -11.63 14.08
N GLY A 18 -2.57 -11.31 15.37
CA GLY A 18 -1.40 -10.80 16.08
C GLY A 18 -0.23 -11.78 16.09
N PHE A 19 -0.51 -13.07 16.33
CA PHE A 19 0.50 -14.12 16.30
C PHE A 19 1.08 -14.34 14.90
N ALA A 20 0.23 -14.45 13.87
CA ALA A 20 0.66 -14.61 12.49
C ALA A 20 1.51 -13.40 12.05
N VAL A 21 1.04 -12.18 12.32
CA VAL A 21 1.79 -10.95 12.03
C VAL A 21 3.14 -10.92 12.74
N GLY A 22 3.17 -11.21 14.04
CA GLY A 22 4.42 -11.29 14.81
C GLY A 22 5.37 -12.35 14.27
N LEU A 23 4.87 -13.52 13.87
CA LEU A 23 5.67 -14.60 13.31
C LEU A 23 6.27 -14.24 11.95
N TYR A 24 5.47 -13.66 11.04
CA TYR A 24 5.95 -13.22 9.73
C TYR A 24 7.00 -12.12 9.85
N LEU A 25 6.77 -11.12 10.72
CA LEU A 25 7.75 -10.06 10.99
C LEU A 25 9.04 -10.63 11.61
N TRP A 26 8.94 -11.53 12.59
CA TRP A 26 10.11 -12.17 13.21
C TRP A 26 10.92 -13.00 12.21
N ARG A 27 10.27 -13.56 11.19
CA ARG A 27 10.93 -14.32 10.10
C ARG A 27 11.36 -13.44 8.93
N GLY A 28 11.18 -12.13 9.01
CA GLY A 28 11.55 -11.21 7.94
C GLY A 28 10.76 -11.42 6.64
N ILE A 29 9.55 -11.97 6.75
CA ILE A 29 8.68 -12.28 5.61
C ILE A 29 7.78 -11.07 5.35
N TYR A 30 7.79 -10.58 4.11
CA TYR A 30 6.94 -9.47 3.69
C TYR A 30 5.49 -9.88 3.56
N PHE A 31 4.59 -8.96 3.86
CA PHE A 31 3.18 -9.20 3.65
C PHE A 31 2.77 -8.91 2.21
N THR A 32 2.45 -9.97 1.46
CA THR A 32 1.83 -9.89 0.15
C THR A 32 0.30 -9.94 0.27
N PRO A 33 -0.44 -9.46 -0.73
CA PRO A 33 -1.90 -9.51 -0.73
C PRO A 33 -2.48 -10.93 -0.54
N ASP A 34 -1.84 -11.94 -1.11
CA ASP A 34 -2.21 -13.36 -0.95
C ASP A 34 -2.12 -13.83 0.52
N ARG A 35 -1.06 -13.46 1.25
CA ARG A 35 -0.92 -13.76 2.69
C ARG A 35 -2.06 -13.15 3.49
N TRP A 36 -2.44 -11.90 3.20
CA TRP A 36 -3.61 -11.27 3.85
C TRP A 36 -4.93 -11.95 3.50
N ALA A 37 -5.11 -12.36 2.25
CA ALA A 37 -6.30 -13.10 1.83
C ALA A 37 -6.45 -14.41 2.62
N ILE A 38 -5.35 -15.14 2.87
CA ILE A 38 -5.35 -16.35 3.70
C ILE A 38 -5.74 -16.03 5.14
N LEU A 39 -5.17 -14.98 5.75
CA LEU A 39 -5.51 -14.59 7.11
C LEU A 39 -7.00 -14.21 7.25
N LEU A 40 -7.55 -13.49 6.27
CA LEU A 40 -8.97 -13.15 6.21
C LEU A 40 -9.86 -14.37 5.98
N LEU A 41 -9.41 -15.34 5.17
CA LEU A 41 -10.09 -16.60 4.94
C LEU A 41 -10.21 -17.41 6.25
N VAL A 42 -9.15 -17.47 7.05
CA VAL A 42 -9.19 -18.08 8.39
C VAL A 42 -10.17 -17.34 9.29
N GLY A 43 -10.20 -16.00 9.26
CA GLY A 43 -11.22 -15.22 9.96
C GLY A 43 -12.66 -15.54 9.51
N ALA A 44 -12.87 -15.73 8.21
CA ALA A 44 -14.17 -16.14 7.68
C ALA A 44 -14.57 -17.56 8.11
N LEU A 45 -13.60 -18.48 8.19
CA LEU A 45 -13.81 -19.83 8.71
C LEU A 45 -14.21 -19.81 10.20
N LEU A 46 -13.47 -19.08 11.03
CA LEU A 46 -13.75 -18.96 12.47
C LEU A 46 -15.12 -18.33 12.75
N THR A 47 -15.62 -17.48 11.84
CA THR A 47 -16.96 -16.89 11.95
C THR A 47 -18.08 -17.73 11.34
N GLY A 48 -17.77 -18.90 10.77
CA GLY A 48 -18.73 -19.81 10.13
C GLY A 48 -19.30 -19.26 8.82
N ARG A 49 -18.59 -18.36 8.15
CA ARG A 49 -19.07 -17.62 6.96
C ARG A 49 -18.23 -17.88 5.70
N LEU A 50 -17.48 -18.98 5.66
CA LEU A 50 -16.53 -19.30 4.59
C LEU A 50 -17.14 -19.16 3.18
N LEU A 51 -18.25 -19.84 2.90
CA LEU A 51 -18.87 -19.80 1.56
C LEU A 51 -19.33 -18.40 1.14
N SER A 52 -19.89 -17.64 2.09
CA SER A 52 -20.26 -16.25 1.81
C SER A 52 -19.04 -15.36 1.63
N PHE A 53 -17.94 -15.63 2.32
CA PHE A 53 -16.70 -14.86 2.15
C PHE A 53 -16.17 -15.07 0.75
N VAL A 54 -16.02 -16.33 0.34
CA VAL A 54 -15.57 -16.70 -1.00
C VAL A 54 -16.47 -16.06 -2.06
N ARG A 55 -17.79 -16.21 -1.95
CA ARG A 55 -18.75 -15.63 -2.91
C ARG A 55 -18.66 -14.10 -3.01
N ASP A 56 -18.59 -13.42 -1.87
CA ASP A 56 -18.67 -11.95 -1.84
C ASP A 56 -17.29 -11.30 -2.16
N TRP A 57 -16.18 -11.96 -1.84
CA TRP A 57 -14.83 -11.42 -2.03
C TRP A 57 -14.20 -11.78 -3.37
N ILE A 58 -14.55 -12.92 -3.97
CA ILE A 58 -13.98 -13.35 -5.27
C ILE A 58 -14.10 -12.24 -6.33
N PRO A 59 -15.26 -11.60 -6.55
CA PRO A 59 -15.37 -10.57 -7.58
C PRO A 59 -14.39 -9.40 -7.36
N PHE A 60 -14.27 -8.95 -6.11
CA PHE A 60 -13.33 -7.89 -5.74
C PHE A 60 -11.88 -8.30 -5.97
N VAL A 61 -11.49 -9.51 -5.51
CA VAL A 61 -10.13 -10.04 -5.65
C VAL A 61 -9.77 -10.23 -7.12
N LEU A 62 -10.67 -10.78 -7.94
CA LEU A 62 -10.44 -10.98 -9.37
C LEU A 62 -10.26 -9.65 -10.11
N LEU A 63 -11.04 -8.63 -9.79
CA LEU A 63 -10.89 -7.30 -10.40
C LEU A 63 -9.60 -6.60 -9.97
N ILE A 64 -9.20 -6.72 -8.70
CA ILE A 64 -7.91 -6.21 -8.25
C ILE A 64 -6.74 -6.94 -8.94
N PHE A 65 -6.83 -8.26 -9.13
CA PHE A 65 -5.84 -9.01 -9.89
C PHE A 65 -5.82 -8.57 -11.36
N GLY A 66 -6.98 -8.35 -11.98
CA GLY A 66 -7.11 -7.79 -13.32
C GLY A 66 -6.45 -6.41 -13.44
N TYR A 67 -6.62 -5.55 -12.44
CA TYR A 67 -5.94 -4.26 -12.37
C TYR A 67 -4.41 -4.41 -12.36
N GLU A 68 -3.83 -5.33 -11.60
CA GLU A 68 -2.37 -5.53 -11.60
C GLU A 68 -1.82 -5.95 -12.95
N VAL A 69 -2.52 -6.88 -13.62
CA VAL A 69 -2.16 -7.31 -14.97
C VAL A 69 -2.19 -6.12 -15.93
N LEU A 70 -3.28 -5.33 -15.90
CA LEU A 70 -3.42 -4.14 -16.74
C LEU A 70 -2.36 -3.09 -16.44
N ARG A 71 -2.06 -2.85 -15.16
CA ARG A 71 -1.04 -1.90 -14.71
C ARG A 71 0.35 -2.28 -15.24
N GLY A 72 0.69 -3.57 -15.20
CA GLY A 72 1.93 -4.09 -15.79
C GLY A 72 2.02 -3.85 -17.29
N ILE A 73 0.94 -4.11 -18.03
CA ILE A 73 0.84 -3.85 -19.48
C ILE A 73 1.02 -2.36 -19.77
N ALA A 74 0.35 -1.48 -19.00
CA ALA A 74 0.49 -0.03 -19.16
C ALA A 74 1.95 0.43 -18.94
N GLY A 75 2.66 -0.16 -17.97
CA GLY A 75 4.09 0.09 -17.78
C GLY A 75 4.88 -0.21 -19.05
N THR A 76 4.72 -1.41 -19.61
CA THR A 76 5.39 -1.82 -20.85
C THR A 76 5.06 -0.91 -22.03
N ILE A 77 3.80 -0.46 -22.16
CA ILE A 77 3.38 0.46 -23.23
C ILE A 77 4.10 1.81 -23.09
N VAL A 78 4.07 2.39 -21.90
CA VAL A 78 4.64 3.72 -21.65
C VAL A 78 6.16 3.71 -21.81
N THR A 79 6.83 2.62 -21.39
CA THR A 79 8.28 2.50 -21.47
C THR A 79 8.77 1.86 -22.77
N ALA A 80 7.88 1.63 -23.75
CA ALA A 80 8.18 0.93 -24.99
C ALA A 80 8.92 -0.41 -24.79
N GLY A 81 8.65 -1.11 -23.68
CA GLY A 81 9.30 -2.36 -23.30
C GLY A 81 10.64 -2.23 -22.57
N ASP A 82 11.26 -1.05 -22.50
CA ASP A 82 12.47 -0.84 -21.73
C ASP A 82 12.14 -0.48 -20.27
N LEU A 83 12.15 -1.49 -19.40
CA LEU A 83 11.94 -1.32 -17.96
C LEU A 83 13.20 -0.85 -17.22
N SER A 84 14.35 -0.73 -17.90
CA SER A 84 15.60 -0.27 -17.27
C SER A 84 15.60 1.24 -17.04
N LEU A 85 14.86 1.99 -17.87
CA LEU A 85 14.63 3.44 -17.75
C LEU A 85 15.93 4.21 -17.49
N ARG A 86 16.97 3.95 -18.28
CA ARG A 86 18.33 4.42 -17.96
C ARG A 86 18.49 5.93 -18.06
N LEU A 87 17.97 6.56 -19.12
CA LEU A 87 18.18 7.98 -19.40
C LEU A 87 16.86 8.72 -19.51
N ARG A 88 16.76 9.90 -18.87
CA ARG A 88 15.56 10.77 -18.92
C ARG A 88 15.15 11.15 -20.34
N GLY A 89 16.14 11.35 -21.22
CA GLY A 89 15.96 11.80 -22.60
C GLY A 89 15.17 10.82 -23.47
N ASP A 90 15.18 9.54 -23.13
CA ASP A 90 14.47 8.49 -23.89
C ASP A 90 12.96 8.48 -23.59
N TYR A 91 12.50 9.17 -22.55
CA TYR A 91 11.11 9.13 -22.06
C TYR A 91 10.48 10.51 -21.92
N PRO A 92 10.49 11.38 -22.95
CA PRO A 92 10.00 12.77 -22.83
C PRO A 92 8.54 12.87 -22.36
N ASN A 93 7.72 11.86 -22.66
CA ASN A 93 6.30 11.80 -22.29
C ASN A 93 6.06 11.54 -20.79
N VAL A 94 7.08 11.07 -20.06
CA VAL A 94 6.99 10.85 -18.61
C VAL A 94 7.13 12.18 -17.89
N GLN A 95 6.12 12.49 -17.09
CA GLN A 95 5.97 13.72 -16.34
C GLN A 95 6.89 13.70 -15.11
N LEU A 96 7.73 14.73 -14.97
CA LEU A 96 8.69 14.81 -13.88
C LEU A 96 8.93 16.26 -13.44
N GLU A 97 9.34 17.11 -14.37
CA GLU A 97 9.82 18.46 -14.09
C GLU A 97 8.69 19.32 -13.47
N GLY A 98 7.47 19.18 -13.98
CA GLY A 98 6.29 19.83 -13.43
C GLY A 98 5.96 19.38 -12.01
N LEU A 99 6.17 18.09 -11.68
CA LEU A 99 5.93 17.56 -10.33
C LEU A 99 6.97 18.08 -9.34
N ILE A 100 8.25 18.08 -9.72
CA ILE A 100 9.34 18.68 -8.92
C ILE A 100 9.08 20.17 -8.68
N ALA A 101 8.69 20.91 -9.72
CA ALA A 101 8.40 22.33 -9.61
C ALA A 101 7.18 22.59 -8.70
N ALA A 102 6.14 21.77 -8.81
CA ALA A 102 4.96 21.87 -7.94
C ALA A 102 5.33 21.61 -6.48
N ASP A 103 6.11 20.56 -6.19
CA ASP A 103 6.59 20.28 -4.84
C ASP A 103 7.40 21.45 -4.28
N ARG A 104 8.34 21.99 -5.05
CA ARG A 104 9.11 23.17 -4.63
C ARG A 104 8.21 24.37 -4.36
N ALA A 105 7.24 24.65 -5.24
CA ALA A 105 6.33 25.77 -5.04
C ALA A 105 5.49 25.60 -3.75
N LEU A 106 5.00 24.39 -3.46
CA LEU A 106 4.19 24.08 -2.29
C LEU A 106 4.99 24.11 -0.97
N PHE A 107 6.28 23.77 -1.02
CA PHE A 107 7.15 23.66 0.16
C PHE A 107 8.24 24.74 0.21
N GLY A 108 7.95 25.93 -0.34
CA GLY A 108 8.80 27.13 -0.16
C GLY A 108 10.19 27.03 -0.79
N GLY A 109 10.29 26.36 -1.95
CA GLY A 109 11.52 26.13 -2.71
C GLY A 109 12.19 24.78 -2.44
N HIS A 110 11.76 24.07 -1.40
CA HIS A 110 12.34 22.79 -0.99
C HIS A 110 11.59 21.60 -1.59
N LEU A 111 12.32 20.50 -1.82
CA LEU A 111 11.70 19.21 -2.08
C LEU A 111 11.40 18.54 -0.75
N PRO A 112 10.13 18.19 -0.45
CA PRO A 112 9.74 17.73 0.89
C PRO A 112 10.45 16.43 1.29
N THR A 113 10.65 15.50 0.34
CA THR A 113 11.41 14.27 0.58
C THR A 113 12.85 14.55 1.00
N LEU A 114 13.58 15.37 0.24
CA LEU A 114 14.97 15.71 0.58
C LEU A 114 15.03 16.48 1.90
N TRP A 115 14.13 17.43 2.11
CA TRP A 115 14.06 18.22 3.34
C TRP A 115 13.87 17.37 4.59
N LEU A 116 13.03 16.32 4.51
CA LEU A 116 12.83 15.36 5.60
C LEU A 116 14.06 14.47 5.78
N GLN A 117 14.60 13.93 4.70
CA GLN A 117 15.76 13.03 4.75
C GLN A 117 16.99 13.74 5.31
N GLU A 118 17.27 14.99 4.92
CA GLU A 118 18.35 15.81 5.49
C GLU A 118 18.27 16.00 7.02
N ARG A 119 17.09 15.86 7.61
CA ARG A 119 16.85 16.11 9.05
C ARG A 119 16.68 14.87 9.89
N LEU A 120 16.23 13.78 9.28
CA LEU A 120 15.80 12.57 9.98
C LEU A 120 16.64 11.35 9.63
N TYR A 121 17.25 11.31 8.44
CA TYR A 121 18.02 10.15 8.02
C TYR A 121 19.49 10.26 8.43
N ASP A 122 19.97 9.27 9.18
CA ASP A 122 21.38 9.09 9.48
C ASP A 122 21.88 7.77 8.89
N ALA A 123 22.90 7.86 8.02
CA ALA A 123 23.44 6.68 7.35
C ALA A 123 24.06 5.70 8.37
N GLY A 124 23.54 4.47 8.39
CA GLY A 124 24.04 3.41 9.26
C GLY A 124 23.45 3.41 10.67
N ILE A 125 22.60 4.39 11.01
CA ILE A 125 21.87 4.45 12.27
C ILE A 125 20.39 4.32 11.97
N VAL A 126 19.80 3.19 12.36
CA VAL A 126 18.37 2.94 12.18
C VAL A 126 17.60 3.51 13.36
N HIS A 127 16.75 4.49 13.07
CA HIS A 127 15.88 5.09 14.06
C HIS A 127 14.54 4.35 14.17
N TRP A 128 13.87 4.49 15.31
CA TRP A 128 12.55 3.90 15.53
C TRP A 128 11.51 4.39 14.50
N TYR A 129 11.66 5.62 14.02
CA TYR A 129 10.77 6.19 12.99
C TYR A 129 11.06 5.66 11.58
N ASP A 130 12.25 5.13 11.28
CA ASP A 130 12.52 4.45 9.99
C ASP A 130 11.70 3.16 9.91
N ILE A 131 11.70 2.40 11.01
CA ILE A 131 10.91 1.19 11.19
C ILE A 131 9.42 1.52 11.18
N GLY A 132 9.01 2.55 11.93
CA GLY A 132 7.64 3.03 11.95
C GLY A 132 7.15 3.46 10.57
N ALA A 133 7.96 4.22 9.83
CA ALA A 133 7.64 4.68 8.50
C ALA A 133 7.44 3.51 7.55
N LEU A 134 8.34 2.51 7.55
CA LEU A 134 8.22 1.29 6.75
C LEU A 134 6.96 0.49 7.09
N LEU A 135 6.60 0.41 8.38
CA LEU A 135 5.38 -0.26 8.82
C LEU A 135 4.13 0.45 8.28
N PHE A 136 4.01 1.77 8.51
CA PHE A 136 2.86 2.54 8.03
C PHE A 136 2.77 2.59 6.51
N TYR A 137 3.91 2.70 5.82
CA TYR A 137 3.98 2.56 4.37
C TYR A 137 3.34 1.23 3.94
N SER A 138 3.70 0.12 4.59
CA SER A 138 3.14 -1.20 4.26
C SER A 138 1.64 -1.33 4.57
N LEU A 139 1.13 -0.60 5.56
CA LEU A 139 -0.29 -0.67 5.97
C LEU A 139 -1.27 -0.06 4.96
N HIS A 140 -0.81 0.77 4.01
CA HIS A 140 -1.68 1.42 3.03
C HIS A 140 -2.59 0.42 2.28
N PHE A 141 -2.09 -0.80 2.05
CA PHE A 141 -2.81 -1.87 1.38
C PHE A 141 -3.62 -2.75 2.35
N VAL A 142 -3.01 -3.11 3.48
CA VAL A 142 -3.59 -4.01 4.49
C VAL A 142 -4.85 -3.44 5.13
N PHE A 143 -4.76 -2.18 5.51
CA PHE A 143 -5.75 -1.55 6.36
C PHE A 143 -7.11 -1.35 5.67
N PRO A 144 -7.18 -0.95 4.37
CA PRO A 144 -8.41 -1.02 3.59
C PRO A 144 -9.05 -2.41 3.56
N LEU A 145 -8.27 -3.49 3.46
CA LEU A 145 -8.80 -4.85 3.46
C LEU A 145 -9.40 -5.23 4.82
N LEU A 146 -8.72 -4.90 5.92
CA LEU A 146 -9.25 -5.10 7.27
C LEU A 146 -10.53 -4.27 7.49
N PHE A 147 -10.56 -3.04 6.98
CA PHE A 147 -11.74 -2.19 7.04
C PHE A 147 -12.91 -2.77 6.23
N ALA A 148 -12.66 -3.20 4.99
CA ALA A 148 -13.65 -3.89 4.16
C ALA A 148 -14.17 -5.16 4.83
N PHE A 149 -13.28 -5.96 5.46
CA PHE A 149 -13.66 -7.16 6.21
C PHE A 149 -14.53 -6.84 7.43
N ALA A 150 -14.22 -5.78 8.16
CA ALA A 150 -15.05 -5.32 9.28
C ALA A 150 -16.44 -4.86 8.80
N LEU A 151 -16.53 -4.14 7.68
CA LEU A 151 -17.80 -3.78 7.07
C LEU A 151 -18.57 -5.02 6.61
N TRP A 152 -17.89 -5.96 5.95
CA TRP A 152 -18.46 -7.22 5.48
C TRP A 152 -19.07 -8.01 6.63
N LEU A 153 -18.38 -8.15 7.76
CA LEU A 153 -18.89 -8.86 8.93
C LEU A 153 -20.16 -8.23 9.53
N ARG A 154 -20.34 -6.90 9.39
CA ARG A 154 -21.46 -6.18 10.03
C ARG A 154 -22.61 -5.89 9.08
N VAL A 155 -22.35 -5.24 7.95
CA VAL A 155 -23.37 -4.78 6.99
C VAL A 155 -22.84 -4.99 5.57
N ARG A 156 -23.38 -6.01 4.88
CA ARG A 156 -22.95 -6.41 3.53
C ARG A 156 -23.03 -5.27 2.51
N GLU A 157 -24.05 -4.43 2.60
CA GLU A 157 -24.21 -3.27 1.72
C GLU A 157 -23.03 -2.29 1.85
N ARG A 158 -22.56 -2.02 3.07
CA ARG A 158 -21.42 -1.12 3.31
C ARG A 158 -20.12 -1.67 2.74
N PHE A 159 -19.95 -2.99 2.79
CA PHE A 159 -18.84 -3.67 2.14
C PHE A 159 -18.85 -3.41 0.64
N TRP A 160 -19.98 -3.65 -0.05
CA TRP A 160 -20.09 -3.42 -1.48
C TRP A 160 -19.89 -1.96 -1.87
N GLN A 161 -20.49 -1.02 -1.13
CA GLN A 161 -20.27 0.41 -1.37
C GLN A 161 -18.77 0.77 -1.26
N PHE A 162 -18.07 0.24 -0.25
CA PHE A 162 -16.65 0.48 -0.07
C PHE A 162 -15.81 -0.17 -1.17
N THR A 163 -15.99 -1.46 -1.46
CA THR A 163 -15.17 -2.20 -2.43
C THR A 163 -15.41 -1.74 -3.86
N LEU A 164 -16.64 -1.40 -4.24
CA LEU A 164 -16.93 -0.83 -5.56
C LEU A 164 -16.29 0.55 -5.73
N THR A 165 -16.32 1.39 -4.68
CA THR A 165 -15.65 2.71 -4.73
C THR A 165 -14.13 2.54 -4.75
N PHE A 166 -13.59 1.58 -4.00
CA PHE A 166 -12.18 1.22 -4.03
C PHE A 166 -11.75 0.80 -5.45
N LEU A 167 -12.50 -0.11 -6.08
CA LEU A 167 -12.26 -0.54 -7.45
C LEU A 167 -12.32 0.63 -8.42
N PHE A 168 -13.38 1.44 -8.36
CA PHE A 168 -13.54 2.60 -9.22
C PHE A 168 -12.35 3.56 -9.10
N MET A 169 -11.91 3.86 -7.88
CA MET A 169 -10.74 4.70 -7.61
C MET A 169 -9.46 4.10 -8.20
N THR A 170 -9.23 2.80 -8.00
CA THR A 170 -8.05 2.09 -8.51
C THR A 170 -8.01 2.06 -10.04
N TYR A 171 -9.14 1.80 -10.70
CA TYR A 171 -9.24 1.84 -12.16
C TYR A 171 -9.22 3.27 -12.73
N SER A 172 -9.67 4.26 -11.97
CA SER A 172 -9.51 5.68 -12.35
C SER A 172 -8.03 6.09 -12.29
N ALA A 173 -7.31 5.68 -11.24
CA ALA A 173 -5.87 5.89 -11.15
C ALA A 173 -5.12 5.19 -12.29
N PHE A 174 -5.51 3.96 -12.65
CA PHE A 174 -4.98 3.26 -13.83
C PHE A 174 -5.12 4.08 -15.12
N ALA A 175 -6.32 4.61 -15.39
CA ALA A 175 -6.54 5.44 -16.57
C ALA A 175 -5.63 6.68 -16.56
N ILE A 176 -5.44 7.31 -15.41
CA ILE A 176 -4.52 8.44 -15.26
C ILE A 176 -3.07 8.00 -15.48
N PHE A 177 -2.64 6.82 -15.02
CA PHE A 177 -1.27 6.32 -15.26
C PHE A 177 -0.95 6.14 -16.74
N ILE A 178 -1.95 5.86 -17.59
CA ILE A 178 -1.78 5.80 -19.04
C ILE A 178 -1.70 7.21 -19.65
N LEU A 179 -2.61 8.10 -19.23
CA LEU A 179 -2.75 9.44 -19.82
C LEU A 179 -1.71 10.45 -19.32
N TYR A 180 -1.22 10.24 -18.10
CA TYR A 180 -0.30 11.10 -17.38
C TYR A 180 0.76 10.24 -16.66
N PRO A 181 1.65 9.58 -17.42
CA PRO A 181 2.69 8.76 -16.82
C PRO A 181 3.65 9.64 -16.04
N ALA A 182 3.81 9.38 -14.74
CA ALA A 182 4.54 10.23 -13.81
C ALA A 182 5.71 9.48 -13.18
N ALA A 183 6.90 10.07 -13.22
CA ALA A 183 8.10 9.50 -12.62
C ALA A 183 8.08 9.64 -11.09
N PRO A 184 8.37 8.56 -10.34
CA PRO A 184 8.54 8.60 -8.90
C PRO A 184 9.92 9.17 -8.48
N PRO A 185 10.10 9.55 -7.20
CA PRO A 185 11.36 10.13 -6.70
C PRO A 185 12.61 9.28 -6.97
N TRP A 186 12.53 7.96 -6.82
CA TRP A 186 13.67 7.07 -7.07
C TRP A 186 14.12 7.10 -8.54
N LEU A 187 13.18 7.29 -9.47
CA LEU A 187 13.49 7.39 -10.90
C LEU A 187 14.06 8.77 -11.22
N ALA A 188 13.53 9.82 -10.60
CA ALA A 188 14.09 11.17 -10.67
C ALA A 188 15.55 11.21 -10.18
N TYR A 189 15.86 10.52 -9.07
CA TYR A 189 17.23 10.34 -8.58
C TYR A 189 18.11 9.60 -9.59
N ARG A 190 17.64 8.48 -10.15
CA ARG A 190 18.37 7.72 -11.18
C ARG A 190 18.69 8.58 -12.42
N TRP A 191 17.77 9.47 -12.77
CA TRP A 191 17.93 10.44 -13.87
C TRP A 191 18.69 11.72 -13.48
N GLY A 192 19.24 11.79 -12.27
CA GLY A 192 20.04 12.92 -11.78
C GLY A 192 19.25 14.19 -11.45
N GLN A 193 17.93 14.12 -11.39
CA GLN A 193 17.05 15.28 -11.14
C GLN A 193 16.78 15.54 -9.65
N MET A 194 17.05 14.56 -8.80
CA MET A 194 16.95 14.68 -7.33
C MET A 194 18.24 14.21 -6.65
N PRO A 195 19.37 14.92 -6.84
CA PRO A 195 20.63 14.56 -6.19
C PRO A 195 20.47 14.58 -4.67
N GLY A 196 21.09 13.63 -3.98
CA GLY A 196 21.03 13.51 -2.51
C GLY A 196 19.86 12.69 -1.98
N LEU A 197 18.98 12.16 -2.83
CA LEU A 197 17.93 11.22 -2.40
C LEU A 197 18.56 9.96 -1.79
N VAL A 198 18.06 9.57 -0.61
CA VAL A 198 18.43 8.33 0.09
C VAL A 198 17.20 7.43 0.26
N PHE A 199 17.42 6.19 0.71
CA PHE A 199 16.36 5.18 0.87
C PHE A 199 16.34 4.65 2.32
N PRO A 200 15.73 5.36 3.28
CA PRO A 200 15.64 4.93 4.68
C PRO A 200 15.03 3.52 4.86
N ALA A 201 14.14 3.12 3.94
CA ALA A 201 13.55 1.79 3.93
C ALA A 201 14.61 0.67 3.89
N ASP A 202 15.71 0.86 3.15
CA ASP A 202 16.75 -0.16 2.99
C ASP A 202 17.45 -0.49 4.31
N GLN A 203 17.74 0.53 5.13
CA GLN A 203 18.36 0.30 6.43
C GLN A 203 17.39 -0.29 7.45
N ALA A 204 16.13 0.16 7.45
CA ALA A 204 15.09 -0.41 8.29
C ALA A 204 14.87 -1.90 7.99
N ILE A 205 14.80 -2.25 6.70
CA ILE A 205 14.66 -3.64 6.24
C ILE A 205 15.81 -4.52 6.74
N ARG A 206 17.07 -4.05 6.64
CA ARG A 206 18.25 -4.80 7.09
C ARG A 206 18.19 -5.16 8.58
N VAL A 207 17.59 -4.29 9.40
CA VAL A 207 17.44 -4.52 10.85
C VAL A 207 16.29 -5.47 11.16
N ILE A 208 15.15 -5.33 10.48
CA ILE A 208 13.94 -6.13 10.78
C ILE A 208 14.02 -7.54 10.19
N ALA A 209 14.71 -7.70 9.05
CA ALA A 209 14.78 -8.96 8.30
C ALA A 209 16.24 -9.30 7.91
N PRO A 210 17.15 -9.52 8.87
CA PRO A 210 18.58 -9.73 8.59
C PRO A 210 18.87 -11.05 7.85
N LYS A 211 17.96 -12.02 7.91
CA LYS A 211 18.00 -13.27 7.13
C LYS A 211 16.64 -13.48 6.49
N ARG A 212 16.52 -13.30 5.18
CA ARG A 212 15.31 -13.69 4.45
C ARG A 212 15.14 -15.19 4.58
N PHE A 213 13.98 -15.61 5.08
CA PHE A 213 13.61 -17.01 5.12
C PHE A 213 12.95 -17.37 3.76
N ASP A 214 13.77 -17.74 2.77
CA ASP A 214 13.30 -17.99 1.39
C ASP A 214 12.45 -19.29 1.25
N ALA A 215 12.37 -20.11 2.31
CA ALA A 215 11.72 -21.42 2.27
C ALA A 215 10.17 -21.40 2.39
N LEU A 216 9.54 -20.24 2.62
CA LEU A 216 8.08 -20.10 2.82
C LEU A 216 7.42 -19.22 1.74
N ASP A 217 7.87 -19.35 0.49
CA ASP A 217 7.25 -18.69 -0.67
C ASP A 217 6.29 -19.61 -1.43
N THR A 218 5.52 -20.40 -0.68
CA THR A 218 4.60 -21.41 -1.22
C THR A 218 3.40 -20.84 -1.98
N VAL A 219 3.12 -19.52 -1.89
CA VAL A 219 1.97 -18.86 -2.54
C VAL A 219 2.33 -17.43 -3.03
N ALA A 220 3.47 -17.22 -3.68
CA ALA A 220 3.78 -15.90 -4.25
C ALA A 220 3.06 -15.68 -5.61
N ILE A 221 1.73 -15.53 -5.58
CA ILE A 221 0.93 -15.22 -6.79
C ILE A 221 1.20 -13.79 -7.25
N TRP A 222 1.48 -12.89 -6.30
CA TRP A 222 1.66 -11.44 -6.54
C TRP A 222 3.08 -11.02 -6.93
N GLY A 223 4.10 -11.87 -6.69
CA GLY A 223 5.50 -11.54 -6.98
C GLY A 223 5.84 -11.39 -8.47
N ASN A 224 4.95 -11.88 -9.35
CA ASN A 224 5.14 -11.90 -10.81
C ASN A 224 4.41 -10.75 -11.55
N ALA A 225 3.66 -9.89 -10.84
CA ALA A 225 3.01 -8.75 -11.46
C ALA A 225 4.05 -7.66 -11.81
N SER A 226 4.18 -7.35 -13.10
CA SER A 226 5.17 -6.39 -13.62
C SER A 226 4.98 -5.01 -12.99
N PRO A 227 6.02 -4.40 -12.39
CA PRO A 227 5.91 -3.06 -11.84
C PRO A 227 5.70 -2.06 -12.98
N ASN A 228 4.73 -1.14 -12.82
CA ASN A 228 4.66 0.07 -13.65
C ASN A 228 5.56 1.14 -13.01
N PRO A 229 6.73 1.45 -13.60
CA PRO A 229 7.73 2.31 -12.99
C PRO A 229 7.38 3.81 -13.08
N VAL A 230 6.34 4.18 -13.83
CA VAL A 230 5.94 5.56 -14.14
C VAL A 230 4.48 5.81 -13.73
N ALA A 231 4.00 5.10 -12.72
CA ALA A 231 2.67 5.23 -12.14
C ALA A 231 2.70 5.96 -10.79
N ALA A 232 3.46 7.05 -10.69
CA ALA A 232 3.60 7.78 -9.42
C ALA A 232 2.37 8.63 -9.05
N MET A 233 1.61 9.13 -10.04
CA MET A 233 0.52 10.08 -9.83
C MET A 233 -0.77 9.61 -10.53
N PRO A 234 -1.92 9.54 -9.83
CA PRO A 234 -2.12 9.80 -8.41
C PRO A 234 -1.55 8.70 -7.49
N SER A 235 -1.11 9.07 -6.29
CA SER A 235 -0.58 8.11 -5.32
C SER A 235 -1.68 7.26 -4.68
N LEU A 236 -1.67 5.95 -4.98
CA LEU A 236 -2.57 5.00 -4.33
C LEU A 236 -2.22 4.75 -2.85
N HIS A 237 -0.94 4.92 -2.47
CA HIS A 237 -0.52 4.86 -1.08
C HIS A 237 -1.18 5.95 -0.23
N ALA A 238 -1.44 7.11 -0.83
CA ALA A 238 -2.23 8.18 -0.21
C ALA A 238 -3.74 7.92 -0.34
N ALA A 239 -4.23 7.53 -1.53
CA ALA A 239 -5.66 7.42 -1.82
C ALA A 239 -6.37 6.35 -0.97
N PHE A 240 -5.74 5.20 -0.74
CA PHE A 240 -6.33 4.09 0.01
C PHE A 240 -6.65 4.44 1.48
N PRO A 241 -5.72 4.99 2.28
CA PRO A 241 -6.02 5.53 3.61
C PRO A 241 -7.14 6.57 3.63
N TRP A 242 -7.17 7.47 2.65
CA TRP A 242 -8.17 8.53 2.59
C TRP A 242 -9.56 7.96 2.32
N LEU A 243 -9.67 6.96 1.44
CA LEU A 243 -10.93 6.28 1.21
C LEU A 243 -11.45 5.63 2.50
N VAL A 244 -10.57 4.99 3.28
CA VAL A 244 -10.93 4.43 4.60
C VAL A 244 -11.43 5.51 5.54
N LEU A 245 -10.74 6.65 5.64
CA LEU A 245 -11.16 7.77 6.48
C LEU A 245 -12.53 8.32 6.07
N LEU A 246 -12.75 8.56 4.77
CA LEU A 246 -14.00 9.09 4.26
C LEU A 246 -15.17 8.15 4.55
N PHE A 247 -15.01 6.85 4.32
CA PHE A 247 -16.03 5.85 4.63
C PHE A 247 -16.22 5.66 6.14
N ALA A 248 -15.15 5.75 6.93
CA ALA A 248 -15.25 5.70 8.38
C ALA A 248 -16.05 6.89 8.93
N VAL A 249 -15.82 8.10 8.42
CA VAL A 249 -16.60 9.29 8.77
C VAL A 249 -18.05 9.14 8.32
N ARG A 250 -18.28 8.69 7.08
CA ARG A 250 -19.63 8.44 6.54
C ARG A 250 -20.44 7.47 7.41
N TYR A 251 -19.81 6.40 7.89
CA TYR A 251 -20.51 5.31 8.58
C TYR A 251 -20.50 5.38 10.11
N PHE A 252 -19.54 6.10 10.69
CA PHE A 252 -19.34 6.19 12.14
C PHE A 252 -19.33 7.65 12.65
N GLY A 253 -19.61 8.64 11.78
CA GLY A 253 -19.64 10.06 12.12
C GLY A 253 -18.27 10.57 12.58
N ARG A 254 -18.27 11.45 13.60
CA ARG A 254 -17.03 12.03 14.16
C ARG A 254 -16.02 11.00 14.66
N ARG A 255 -16.47 9.79 15.05
CA ARG A 255 -15.55 8.71 15.47
C ARG A 255 -14.69 8.20 14.32
N GLY A 256 -15.11 8.41 13.07
CA GLY A 256 -14.28 8.13 11.89
C GLY A 256 -13.01 8.98 11.82
N LEU A 257 -12.97 10.14 12.48
CA LEU A 257 -11.77 10.98 12.52
C LEU A 257 -10.60 10.34 13.30
N LEU A 258 -10.85 9.25 14.04
CA LEU A 258 -9.78 8.46 14.66
C LEU A 258 -8.84 7.80 13.63
N PHE A 259 -9.24 7.75 12.35
CA PHE A 259 -8.38 7.28 11.26
C PHE A 259 -7.49 8.39 10.66
N LEU A 260 -7.65 9.66 11.08
CA LEU A 260 -6.84 10.77 10.59
C LEU A 260 -5.34 10.61 10.95
N PRO A 261 -4.95 10.24 12.19
CA PRO A 261 -3.54 9.98 12.50
C PRO A 261 -2.92 8.91 11.60
N TYR A 262 -3.67 7.84 11.29
CA TYR A 262 -3.23 6.80 10.35
C TYR A 262 -2.93 7.38 8.96
N ASN A 263 -3.78 8.28 8.45
CA ASN A 263 -3.56 8.94 7.16
C ASN A 263 -2.29 9.80 7.17
N LEU A 264 -2.10 10.60 8.22
CA LEU A 264 -0.92 11.47 8.36
C LEU A 264 0.37 10.65 8.47
N LEU A 265 0.34 9.52 9.17
CA LEU A 265 1.50 8.63 9.28
C LEU A 265 1.84 7.96 7.96
N VAL A 266 0.85 7.49 7.19
CA VAL A 266 1.11 6.95 5.84
C VAL A 266 1.65 8.02 4.91
N TRP A 267 1.11 9.24 4.95
CA TRP A 267 1.63 10.36 4.16
C TRP A 267 3.06 10.70 4.50
N PHE A 268 3.37 10.84 5.79
CA PHE A 268 4.73 11.03 6.26
C PHE A 268 5.65 9.92 5.72
N SER A 269 5.23 8.65 5.85
CA SER A 269 6.00 7.51 5.33
C SER A 269 6.25 7.59 3.83
N VAL A 270 5.25 7.94 3.02
CA VAL A 270 5.36 8.01 1.56
C VAL A 270 6.32 9.12 1.13
N VAL A 271 6.40 10.22 1.88
CA VAL A 271 7.29 11.35 1.55
C VAL A 271 8.70 11.12 2.09
N TYR A 272 8.85 10.47 3.25
CA TYR A 272 10.13 10.26 3.92
C TYR A 272 10.96 9.10 3.32
N LEU A 273 10.33 7.97 3.01
CA LEU A 273 10.99 6.76 2.53
C LEU A 273 11.44 6.87 1.06
#